data_AF-A0A9D2GEL8-F1
#
_entry.id   AF-A0A9D2GEL8-F1
#
_cell.length_a   1.000
_cell.length_b   1.000
_cell.length_c   1.000
_cell.angle_alpha   90.00
_cell.angle_beta   90.00
_cell.angle_gamma   90.00
#
_symmetry.space_group_name_H-M   'P 1'
#
loop_
_entity.id
_entity.type
_entity.pdbx_description
1 polymer ?
#
loop_
_entity_poly.entity_id
_entity_poly.type
_entity_poly.pdbx_seq_one_letter_code
_entity_poly.pdbx_strand_id
1 'polypeptide(L)'
;MGQMFGGDMGTMTAGDFSLIGYSGDNAMRDFLDGTSAITEGSVFEEGTENYDCIISQELATYNSLAVGDVMTLANPNDESETYDLNIVGIYETADTASENGMGGMFSAADPVNKIYMSYSALKSIVDQSTIINNNGMETSTAVFSQTNGTYVFANVNDYETFCEEVYDMGLSEDYTVTSADVNSYEQGLVPLDTLSTMAGYFLIVIVAIGVLILVVLNVFSIRERKYEIGVLTAIGMKKSKVAFIFITEILIVTIAAVIIGSGVGAAVSVPVGNALLENQITSQEQTAYNQQQAFGREMPSFDGTIAEPPQKAEGNGISAVTEISAAVDGEILVKLLGICVVLAIASAAVSVGTIMRYQPLNILANRD
;
A
#
# COMPACT_ATOMS: atom_id res chain seq x y z
N MET A 1 35.26 -34.70 9.56
CA MET A 1 35.05 -35.42 8.28
C MET A 1 33.55 -35.48 8.06
N GLY A 2 32.98 -34.46 7.42
CA GLY A 2 31.59 -34.45 6.95
C GLY A 2 31.65 -34.29 5.44
N GLN A 3 31.23 -35.34 4.74
CA GLN A 3 31.28 -35.46 3.28
C GLN A 3 30.36 -34.41 2.66
N MET A 4 30.95 -33.48 1.90
CA MET A 4 30.22 -32.66 0.94
C MET A 4 29.73 -33.59 -0.17
N PHE A 5 28.43 -33.88 -0.18
CA PHE A 5 27.76 -34.39 -1.38
C PHE A 5 27.68 -33.22 -2.36
N GLY A 6 28.69 -33.14 -3.23
CA GLY A 6 28.57 -32.41 -4.48
C GLY A 6 27.56 -33.13 -5.35
N GLY A 7 26.29 -32.75 -5.21
CA GLY A 7 25.30 -32.98 -6.24
C GLY A 7 25.67 -32.11 -7.43
N ASP A 8 25.90 -32.76 -8.55
CA ASP A 8 26.11 -32.17 -9.86
C ASP A 8 24.99 -31.16 -10.14
N MET A 9 25.24 -29.87 -9.93
CA MET A 9 24.42 -28.81 -10.50
C MET A 9 24.68 -28.86 -11.99
N GLY A 10 23.85 -29.61 -12.72
CA GLY A 10 23.79 -29.52 -14.17
C GLY A 10 23.70 -28.05 -14.53
N THR A 11 24.66 -27.59 -15.34
CA THR A 11 24.66 -26.24 -15.92
C THR A 11 23.32 -26.05 -16.62
N MET A 12 22.40 -25.30 -16.01
CA MET A 12 21.18 -24.88 -16.70
C MET A 12 21.61 -23.97 -17.84
N THR A 13 21.46 -24.45 -19.08
CA THR A 13 21.63 -23.60 -20.26
C THR A 13 20.46 -22.63 -20.29
N ALA A 14 20.69 -21.40 -19.86
CA ALA A 14 19.70 -20.33 -19.94
C ALA A 14 19.67 -19.82 -21.39
N GLY A 15 18.48 -19.81 -22.00
CA GLY A 15 18.29 -19.21 -23.32
C GLY A 15 18.34 -17.68 -23.28
N ASP A 16 18.46 -17.07 -24.45
CA ASP A 16 18.50 -15.61 -24.59
C ASP A 16 17.10 -14.96 -24.57
N PHE A 17 16.05 -15.75 -24.81
CA PHE A 17 14.66 -15.30 -24.88
C PHE A 17 13.76 -16.03 -23.88
N SER A 18 12.71 -15.36 -23.44
CA SER A 18 11.64 -15.97 -22.64
C SER A 18 10.35 -16.04 -23.44
N LEU A 19 9.81 -17.24 -23.62
CA LEU A 19 8.52 -17.45 -24.28
C LEU A 19 7.42 -17.51 -23.23
N ILE A 20 6.40 -16.67 -23.39
CA ILE A 20 5.28 -16.56 -22.47
C ILE A 20 3.99 -16.88 -23.23
N GLY A 21 3.33 -17.95 -22.79
CA GLY A 21 2.10 -18.46 -23.40
C GLY A 21 0.88 -17.99 -22.63
N TYR A 22 0.01 -17.19 -23.25
CA TYR A 22 -1.24 -16.76 -22.64
C TYR A 22 -2.42 -17.59 -23.12
N SER A 23 -3.33 -17.93 -22.22
CA SER A 23 -4.56 -18.66 -22.52
C SER A 23 -5.66 -17.79 -23.13
N GLY A 24 -5.54 -16.47 -23.00
CA GLY A 24 -6.45 -15.48 -23.59
C GLY A 24 -6.01 -14.05 -23.27
N ASP A 25 -6.70 -13.08 -23.86
CA ASP A 25 -6.35 -11.65 -23.80
C ASP A 25 -6.45 -11.11 -22.37
N ASN A 26 -7.40 -11.63 -21.59
CA ASN A 26 -7.59 -11.24 -20.18
C ASN A 26 -6.41 -11.58 -19.27
N ALA A 27 -5.53 -12.50 -19.69
CA ALA A 27 -4.33 -12.86 -18.94
C ALA A 27 -3.15 -11.91 -19.23
N MET A 28 -3.23 -11.11 -20.30
CA MET A 28 -2.20 -10.17 -20.74
C MET A 28 -2.25 -8.85 -19.96
N ARG A 29 -2.02 -8.92 -18.66
CA ARG A 29 -2.18 -7.77 -17.75
C ARG A 29 -1.37 -6.55 -18.14
N ASP A 30 -0.12 -6.75 -18.58
CA ASP A 30 0.75 -5.66 -19.02
C ASP A 30 0.11 -4.83 -20.16
N PHE A 31 -0.71 -5.46 -21.01
CA PHE A 31 -1.42 -4.80 -22.10
C PHE A 31 -2.73 -4.14 -21.64
N LEU A 32 -3.42 -4.72 -20.66
CA LEU A 32 -4.66 -4.19 -20.10
C LEU A 32 -4.42 -2.97 -19.20
N ASP A 33 -3.34 -3.02 -18.41
CA ASP A 33 -2.95 -1.96 -17.49
C ASP A 33 -2.24 -0.80 -18.21
N GLY A 34 -1.96 -0.94 -19.51
CA GLY A 34 -1.38 0.08 -20.38
C GLY A 34 0.15 0.19 -20.32
N THR A 35 0.81 -0.75 -19.63
CA THR A 35 2.28 -0.83 -19.56
C THR A 35 2.90 -1.23 -20.89
N SER A 36 2.24 -2.12 -21.63
CA SER A 36 2.59 -2.53 -22.99
C SER A 36 1.47 -2.18 -23.97
N ALA A 37 1.82 -1.76 -25.18
CA ALA A 37 0.86 -1.42 -26.23
C ALA A 37 1.30 -1.99 -27.58
N ILE A 38 0.34 -2.54 -28.33
CA ILE A 38 0.60 -2.97 -29.72
C ILE A 38 0.77 -1.73 -30.59
N THR A 39 1.94 -1.57 -31.20
CA THR A 39 2.24 -0.45 -32.10
C THR A 39 1.98 -0.82 -33.56
N GLU A 40 2.22 -2.08 -33.94
CA GLU A 40 1.96 -2.59 -35.29
C GLU A 40 1.36 -4.00 -35.27
N GLY A 41 0.45 -4.29 -36.20
CA GLY A 41 -0.19 -5.61 -36.33
C GLY A 41 -1.34 -5.85 -35.35
N SER A 42 -1.52 -7.10 -34.95
CA SER A 42 -2.54 -7.51 -33.98
C SER A 42 -2.04 -8.62 -33.06
N VAL A 43 -2.71 -8.81 -31.93
CA VAL A 43 -2.50 -9.97 -31.06
C VAL A 43 -2.96 -11.24 -31.78
N PHE A 44 -2.32 -12.38 -31.47
CA PHE A 44 -2.68 -13.71 -31.98
C PHE A 44 -4.08 -14.15 -31.49
N GLU A 45 -4.74 -15.05 -32.23
CA GLU A 45 -6.06 -15.56 -31.84
C GLU A 45 -6.00 -16.43 -30.57
N GLU A 46 -6.98 -16.28 -29.67
CA GLU A 46 -7.05 -17.05 -28.43
C GLU A 46 -7.10 -18.56 -28.71
N GLY A 47 -6.22 -19.31 -28.05
CA GLY A 47 -6.19 -20.77 -28.14
C GLY A 47 -5.68 -21.34 -29.46
N THR A 48 -5.15 -20.52 -30.37
CA THR A 48 -4.55 -21.00 -31.62
C THR A 48 -3.39 -21.95 -31.36
N GLU A 49 -3.27 -22.99 -32.18
CA GLU A 49 -2.11 -23.90 -32.21
C GLU A 49 -1.03 -23.39 -33.19
N ASN A 50 -1.32 -22.34 -33.96
CA ASN A 50 -0.34 -21.73 -34.84
C ASN A 50 0.78 -21.08 -34.01
N TYR A 51 2.00 -21.13 -34.54
CA TYR A 51 3.17 -20.48 -33.96
C TYR A 51 3.18 -18.96 -34.21
N ASP A 52 2.04 -18.31 -33.97
CA ASP A 52 1.88 -16.86 -34.12
C ASP A 52 2.35 -16.18 -32.82
N CYS A 53 3.21 -15.17 -32.95
CA CYS A 53 3.81 -14.47 -31.82
C CYS A 53 3.80 -12.95 -31.98
N ILE A 54 3.93 -12.26 -30.85
CA ILE A 54 4.21 -10.82 -30.80
C ILE A 54 5.56 -10.59 -30.11
N ILE A 55 6.30 -9.60 -30.61
CA ILE A 55 7.66 -9.28 -30.16
C ILE A 55 7.80 -7.81 -29.80
N SER A 56 8.81 -7.46 -29.00
CA SER A 56 9.08 -6.08 -28.64
C SER A 56 9.57 -5.26 -29.84
N GLN A 57 9.26 -3.96 -29.86
CA GLN A 57 9.70 -3.03 -30.90
C GLN A 57 11.22 -2.90 -30.96
N GLU A 58 11.90 -3.01 -29.81
CA GLU A 58 13.36 -3.02 -29.76
C GLU A 58 13.94 -4.28 -30.42
N LEU A 59 13.38 -5.46 -30.11
CA LEU A 59 13.79 -6.73 -30.72
C LEU A 59 13.57 -6.73 -32.24
N ALA A 60 12.42 -6.20 -32.68
CA ALA A 60 12.09 -6.06 -34.09
C ALA A 60 13.08 -5.12 -34.81
N THR A 61 13.35 -3.95 -34.22
CA THR A 61 14.27 -2.96 -34.79
C THR A 61 15.69 -3.50 -34.88
N TYR A 62 16.19 -4.15 -33.81
CA TYR A 62 17.54 -4.67 -33.75
C TYR A 62 17.80 -5.75 -34.81
N ASN A 63 16.81 -6.63 -35.03
CA ASN A 63 16.91 -7.74 -35.98
C ASN A 63 16.34 -7.42 -37.37
N SER A 64 15.89 -6.18 -37.60
CA SER A 64 15.23 -5.75 -38.86
C SER A 64 14.02 -6.61 -39.25
N LEU A 65 13.19 -6.98 -38.25
CA LEU A 65 11.99 -7.79 -38.42
C LEU A 65 10.75 -6.91 -38.49
N ALA A 66 9.77 -7.30 -39.32
CA ALA A 66 8.49 -6.63 -39.47
C ALA A 66 7.31 -7.61 -39.27
N VAL A 67 6.11 -7.05 -39.11
CA VAL A 67 4.88 -7.86 -39.06
C VAL A 67 4.73 -8.65 -40.37
N GLY A 68 4.54 -9.95 -40.25
CA GLY A 68 4.46 -10.92 -41.36
C GLY A 68 5.76 -11.68 -41.63
N ASP A 69 6.87 -11.31 -40.97
CA ASP A 69 8.11 -12.07 -41.06
C ASP A 69 8.10 -13.32 -40.18
N VAL A 70 8.98 -14.27 -40.50
CA VAL A 70 9.16 -15.52 -39.75
C VAL A 70 10.48 -15.46 -38.99
N MET A 71 10.42 -15.70 -37.69
CA MET A 71 11.57 -15.80 -36.79
C MET A 71 11.80 -17.26 -36.42
N THR A 72 13.02 -17.76 -36.60
CA THR A 72 13.40 -19.12 -36.18
C THR A 72 14.07 -19.07 -34.81
N LEU A 73 13.51 -19.78 -33.83
CA LEU A 73 14.10 -19.97 -32.51
C LEU A 73 14.72 -21.36 -32.40
N ALA A 74 15.93 -21.47 -31.83
CA ALA A 74 16.57 -22.75 -31.55
C ALA A 74 16.39 -23.14 -30.07
N ASN A 75 16.22 -24.43 -29.79
CA ASN A 75 16.19 -24.91 -28.41
C ASN A 75 17.59 -24.72 -27.77
N PRO A 76 17.71 -24.04 -26.62
CA PRO A 76 19.00 -23.85 -25.95
C PRO A 76 19.67 -25.17 -25.53
N ASN A 77 18.90 -26.25 -25.38
CA ASN A 77 19.43 -27.58 -25.06
C ASN A 77 19.80 -28.41 -26.30
N ASP A 78 19.29 -28.06 -27.49
CA ASP A 78 19.58 -28.73 -28.76
C ASP A 78 19.40 -27.76 -29.95
N GLU A 79 20.51 -27.22 -30.46
CA GLU A 79 20.50 -26.28 -31.58
C GLU A 79 19.94 -26.86 -32.89
N SER A 80 19.76 -28.19 -32.97
CA SER A 80 19.14 -28.84 -34.14
C SER A 80 17.61 -28.81 -34.11
N GLU A 81 17.01 -28.50 -32.96
CA GLU A 81 15.58 -28.32 -32.79
C GLU A 81 15.22 -26.84 -32.95
N THR A 82 14.62 -26.50 -34.09
CA THR A 82 14.26 -25.13 -34.44
C THR A 82 12.76 -24.97 -34.64
N TYR A 83 12.22 -23.85 -34.17
CA TYR A 83 10.81 -23.48 -34.22
C TYR A 83 10.64 -22.18 -35.02
N ASP A 84 9.86 -22.24 -36.10
CA ASP A 84 9.52 -21.08 -36.92
C ASP A 84 8.27 -20.39 -36.36
N LEU A 85 8.44 -19.18 -35.83
CA LEU A 85 7.38 -18.33 -35.30
C LEU A 85 6.99 -17.25 -36.31
N ASN A 86 5.70 -17.05 -36.55
CA ASN A 86 5.18 -15.98 -37.40
C ASN A 86 4.94 -14.72 -36.55
N ILE A 87 5.54 -13.60 -36.94
CA ILE A 87 5.37 -12.33 -36.24
C ILE A 87 4.06 -11.69 -36.69
N VAL A 88 3.04 -11.71 -35.84
CA VAL A 88 1.71 -11.13 -36.14
C VAL A 88 1.52 -9.72 -35.55
N GLY A 89 2.39 -9.32 -34.63
CA GLY A 89 2.36 -8.00 -34.02
C GLY A 89 3.67 -7.59 -33.35
N ILE A 90 3.84 -6.29 -33.19
CA ILE A 90 4.96 -5.66 -32.50
C ILE A 90 4.39 -4.81 -31.37
N TYR A 91 4.94 -4.96 -30.17
CA TYR A 91 4.55 -4.20 -28.99
C TYR A 91 5.66 -3.28 -28.49
N GLU A 92 5.28 -2.13 -27.96
CA GLU A 92 6.15 -1.25 -27.19
C GLU A 92 5.84 -1.45 -25.70
N THR A 93 6.88 -1.52 -24.87
CA THR A 93 6.73 -1.62 -23.41
C THR A 93 7.39 -0.42 -22.75
N ALA A 94 6.71 0.17 -21.77
CA ALA A 94 7.30 1.19 -20.90
C ALA A 94 8.09 0.57 -19.73
N ASP A 95 8.05 -0.75 -19.58
CA ASP A 95 8.79 -1.50 -18.57
C ASP A 95 10.27 -1.58 -18.98
N THR A 96 11.12 -0.85 -18.26
CA THR A 96 12.57 -0.89 -18.45
C THR A 96 13.16 -2.00 -17.59
N ALA A 97 14.11 -2.75 -18.16
CA ALA A 97 14.80 -3.81 -17.42
C ALA A 97 15.29 -3.28 -16.06
N SER A 98 14.84 -3.92 -14.97
CA SER A 98 15.30 -3.57 -13.64
C SER A 98 16.77 -3.96 -13.50
N GLU A 99 17.68 -3.01 -13.71
CA GLU A 99 19.14 -3.19 -13.54
C GLU A 99 19.53 -3.66 -12.13
N ASN A 100 18.62 -3.54 -11.15
CA ASN A 100 18.87 -3.80 -9.73
C ASN A 100 18.37 -5.17 -9.23
N GLY A 101 17.79 -6.02 -10.10
CA GLY A 101 17.32 -7.37 -9.75
C GLY A 101 18.25 -8.48 -10.24
N MET A 102 18.07 -9.70 -9.70
CA MET A 102 18.67 -10.94 -10.25
C MET A 102 18.35 -11.17 -11.74
N GLY A 103 17.38 -10.44 -12.31
CA GLY A 103 17.04 -10.45 -13.73
C GLY A 103 18.10 -9.84 -14.64
N GLY A 104 18.97 -8.94 -14.16
CA GLY A 104 20.06 -8.38 -14.96
C GLY A 104 21.18 -9.38 -15.30
N MET A 105 21.15 -10.60 -14.72
CA MET A 105 22.13 -11.65 -15.02
C MET A 105 21.74 -12.55 -16.21
N PHE A 106 20.49 -12.50 -16.69
CA PHE A 106 20.00 -13.38 -17.75
C PHE A 106 19.33 -12.56 -18.85
N SER A 107 19.79 -12.67 -20.10
CA SER A 107 19.21 -11.97 -21.25
C SER A 107 17.71 -12.25 -21.41
N ALA A 108 17.26 -13.46 -21.11
CA ALA A 108 15.84 -13.85 -21.16
C ALA A 108 14.95 -13.16 -20.10
N ALA A 109 15.52 -12.57 -19.05
CA ALA A 109 14.75 -11.85 -18.04
C ALA A 109 14.49 -10.39 -18.42
N ASP A 110 15.11 -9.89 -19.49
CA ASP A 110 14.88 -8.55 -20.01
C ASP A 110 13.47 -8.45 -20.62
N PRO A 111 12.65 -7.45 -20.25
CA PRO A 111 11.36 -7.17 -20.88
C PRO A 111 11.39 -7.11 -22.41
N VAL A 112 12.51 -6.71 -23.01
CA VAL A 112 12.66 -6.61 -24.47
C VAL A 112 12.88 -7.96 -25.16
N ASN A 113 13.31 -8.98 -24.41
CA ASN A 113 13.56 -10.35 -24.90
C ASN A 113 12.42 -11.33 -24.54
N LYS A 114 11.26 -10.79 -24.12
CA LYS A 114 10.03 -11.55 -23.94
C LYS A 114 9.31 -11.70 -25.29
N ILE A 115 8.90 -12.92 -25.60
CA ILE A 115 8.09 -13.25 -26.78
C ILE A 115 6.77 -13.81 -26.28
N TYR A 116 5.65 -13.22 -26.73
CA TYR A 116 4.33 -13.68 -26.32
C TYR A 116 3.66 -14.49 -27.43
N MET A 117 3.01 -15.58 -27.05
CA MET A 117 2.25 -16.46 -27.97
C MET A 117 1.07 -17.13 -27.26
N SER A 118 0.27 -17.90 -28.01
CA SER A 118 -0.81 -18.71 -27.44
C SER A 118 -0.27 -19.83 -26.55
N TYR A 119 -0.93 -20.09 -25.42
CA TYR A 119 -0.61 -21.20 -24.52
C TYR A 119 -0.61 -22.55 -25.26
N SER A 120 -1.56 -22.80 -26.16
CA SER A 120 -1.65 -24.06 -26.92
C SER A 120 -0.41 -24.27 -27.81
N ALA A 121 0.06 -23.18 -28.43
CA ALA A 121 1.26 -23.20 -29.27
C ALA A 121 2.53 -23.39 -28.44
N LEU A 122 2.67 -22.67 -27.30
CA LEU A 122 3.79 -22.87 -26.38
C LEU A 122 3.80 -24.29 -25.79
N LYS A 123 2.64 -24.82 -25.40
CA LYS A 123 2.51 -26.19 -24.93
C LYS A 123 2.96 -27.20 -25.97
N SER A 124 2.68 -26.96 -27.25
CA SER A 124 3.14 -27.82 -28.34
C SER A 124 4.66 -27.81 -28.49
N ILE A 125 5.34 -26.67 -28.27
CA ILE A 125 6.81 -26.57 -28.23
C ILE A 125 7.37 -27.42 -27.07
N VAL A 126 6.80 -27.25 -25.87
CA VAL A 126 7.25 -27.98 -24.68
C VAL A 126 7.02 -29.49 -24.82
N ASP A 127 5.85 -29.90 -25.33
CA ASP A 127 5.49 -31.31 -25.51
C ASP A 127 6.33 -31.99 -26.61
N GLN A 128 6.85 -31.24 -27.59
CA GLN A 128 7.77 -31.74 -28.63
C GLN A 128 9.19 -31.97 -28.08
N SER A 129 9.64 -31.14 -27.14
CA SER A 129 10.94 -31.29 -26.48
C SER A 129 10.94 -32.53 -25.55
N THR A 130 11.45 -33.66 -26.03
CA THR A 130 11.45 -34.94 -25.30
C THR A 130 12.85 -35.51 -25.13
N ILE A 131 13.05 -36.28 -24.05
CA ILE A 131 14.31 -36.96 -23.71
C ILE A 131 14.76 -37.85 -24.88
N ILE A 132 15.88 -37.50 -25.51
CA ILE A 132 16.52 -38.33 -26.55
C ILE A 132 17.40 -39.37 -25.85
N ASN A 133 16.92 -40.62 -25.84
CA ASN A 133 17.75 -41.77 -25.45
C ASN A 133 18.71 -42.12 -26.59
N ASN A 134 19.94 -41.61 -26.54
CA ASN A 134 20.98 -41.99 -27.49
C ASN A 134 22.05 -42.84 -26.79
N ASN A 135 22.15 -44.11 -27.16
CA ASN A 135 23.23 -45.02 -26.77
C ASN A 135 23.51 -45.15 -25.25
N GLY A 136 22.47 -45.18 -24.41
CA GLY A 136 22.60 -45.47 -22.98
C GLY A 136 23.11 -44.31 -22.11
N MET A 137 23.16 -43.09 -22.65
CA MET A 137 23.23 -41.84 -21.88
C MET A 137 21.92 -41.08 -22.08
N GLU A 138 21.26 -40.71 -20.97
CA GLU A 138 20.07 -39.87 -20.98
C GLU A 138 20.50 -38.42 -21.23
N THR A 139 20.33 -37.94 -22.46
CA THR A 139 20.42 -36.50 -22.78
C THR A 139 19.01 -35.94 -22.93
N SER A 140 18.64 -35.03 -22.04
CA SER A 140 17.32 -34.38 -22.04
C SER A 140 17.38 -33.08 -22.81
N THR A 141 16.56 -32.93 -23.84
CA THR A 141 16.33 -31.65 -24.54
C THR A 141 15.17 -30.85 -23.93
N ALA A 142 14.58 -31.36 -22.83
CA ALA A 142 13.39 -30.78 -22.20
C ALA A 142 13.60 -29.32 -21.83
N VAL A 143 12.75 -28.44 -22.38
CA VAL A 143 12.74 -27.03 -22.04
C VAL A 143 12.06 -26.84 -20.68
N PHE A 144 12.67 -26.04 -19.81
CA PHE A 144 12.08 -25.72 -18.51
C PHE A 144 10.83 -24.86 -18.72
N SER A 145 9.67 -25.35 -18.28
CA SER A 145 8.42 -24.60 -18.33
C SER A 145 7.87 -24.38 -16.93
N GLN A 146 7.35 -23.18 -16.68
CA GLN A 146 6.64 -22.82 -15.48
C GLN A 146 5.21 -22.45 -15.85
N THR A 147 4.24 -23.16 -15.28
CA THR A 147 2.81 -22.82 -15.47
C THR A 147 2.38 -21.91 -14.33
N ASN A 148 2.00 -20.67 -14.65
CA ASN A 148 1.44 -19.73 -13.70
C ASN A 148 -0.08 -19.61 -13.94
N GLY A 149 -0.86 -19.72 -12.87
CA GLY A 149 -2.30 -19.44 -12.90
C GLY A 149 -2.57 -18.02 -12.44
N THR A 150 -3.00 -17.15 -13.36
CA THR A 150 -3.41 -15.78 -13.02
C THR A 150 -4.91 -15.75 -12.77
N TYR A 151 -5.31 -15.28 -11.59
CA TYR A 151 -6.70 -15.08 -11.21
C TYR A 151 -6.94 -13.58 -11.00
N VAL A 152 -8.00 -13.06 -11.62
CA VAL A 152 -8.41 -11.67 -11.48
C VAL A 152 -9.72 -11.62 -10.71
N PHE A 153 -9.74 -10.88 -9.61
CA PHE A 153 -10.91 -10.71 -8.76
C PHE A 153 -11.47 -9.30 -8.93
N ALA A 154 -12.80 -9.17 -8.89
CA ALA A 154 -13.44 -7.86 -8.96
C ALA A 154 -13.19 -7.04 -7.68
N ASN A 155 -13.14 -7.72 -6.53
CA ASN A 155 -13.06 -7.12 -5.21
C ASN A 155 -11.97 -7.79 -4.36
N VAL A 156 -11.38 -7.04 -3.42
CA VAL A 156 -10.41 -7.57 -2.45
C VAL A 156 -11.02 -8.68 -1.59
N ASN A 157 -12.30 -8.54 -1.20
CA ASN A 157 -12.99 -9.54 -0.40
C ASN A 157 -13.11 -10.90 -1.12
N ASP A 158 -13.23 -10.89 -2.45
CA ASP A 158 -13.30 -12.13 -3.25
C ASP A 158 -11.92 -12.79 -3.34
N TYR A 159 -10.85 -11.99 -3.41
CA TYR A 159 -9.47 -12.47 -3.31
C TYR A 159 -9.18 -13.08 -1.93
N GLU A 160 -9.57 -12.42 -0.85
CA GLU A 160 -9.38 -12.94 0.52
C GLU A 160 -10.12 -14.27 0.70
N THR A 161 -11.37 -14.35 0.24
CA THR A 161 -12.17 -15.58 0.27
C THR A 161 -11.49 -16.69 -0.55
N PHE A 162 -10.98 -16.36 -1.74
CA PHE A 162 -10.24 -17.32 -2.56
C PHE A 162 -8.98 -17.82 -1.87
N CYS A 163 -8.20 -16.94 -1.24
CA CYS A 163 -6.99 -17.30 -0.50
C CYS A 163 -7.28 -18.27 0.65
N GLU A 164 -8.43 -18.14 1.32
CA GLU A 164 -8.85 -19.09 2.35
C GLU A 164 -9.32 -20.42 1.73
N GLU A 165 -10.16 -20.35 0.69
CA GLU A 165 -10.78 -21.54 0.08
C GLU A 165 -9.77 -22.44 -0.66
N VAL A 166 -8.70 -21.90 -1.24
CA VAL A 166 -7.70 -22.72 -1.95
C VAL A 166 -6.94 -23.68 -1.04
N TYR A 167 -6.68 -23.30 0.22
CA TYR A 167 -6.11 -24.23 1.20
C TYR A 167 -7.12 -25.30 1.60
N ASP A 168 -8.40 -24.94 1.77
CA ASP A 168 -9.49 -25.90 2.04
C ASP A 168 -9.72 -26.89 0.88
N MET A 169 -9.48 -26.45 -0.35
CA MET A 169 -9.56 -27.28 -1.56
C MET A 169 -8.34 -28.18 -1.78
N GLY A 170 -7.33 -28.10 -0.92
CA GLY A 170 -6.19 -29.04 -0.89
C GLY A 170 -4.88 -28.49 -1.46
N LEU A 171 -4.71 -27.16 -1.56
CA LEU A 171 -3.40 -26.56 -1.80
C LEU A 171 -2.48 -26.85 -0.60
N SER A 172 -1.29 -27.41 -0.83
CA SER A 172 -0.32 -27.66 0.26
C SER A 172 0.12 -26.34 0.91
N GLU A 173 0.38 -26.35 2.22
CA GLU A 173 0.96 -25.22 2.95
C GLU A 173 2.36 -24.82 2.42
N ASP A 174 2.98 -25.65 1.58
CA ASP A 174 4.23 -25.35 0.88
C ASP A 174 4.07 -24.27 -0.21
N TYR A 175 2.83 -23.91 -0.58
CA TYR A 175 2.54 -22.88 -1.57
C TYR A 175 1.99 -21.62 -0.91
N THR A 176 2.59 -20.47 -1.26
CA THR A 176 2.10 -19.16 -0.83
C THR A 176 1.26 -18.55 -1.95
N VAL A 177 0.01 -18.21 -1.65
CA VAL A 177 -0.84 -17.42 -2.54
C VAL A 177 -0.55 -15.95 -2.27
N THR A 178 0.02 -15.25 -3.24
CA THR A 178 0.30 -13.82 -3.15
C THR A 178 -0.21 -13.10 -4.41
N SER A 179 -0.77 -11.91 -4.23
CA SER A 179 -1.05 -10.97 -5.32
C SER A 179 -0.06 -9.81 -5.23
N ALA A 180 0.67 -9.54 -6.32
CA ALA A 180 1.57 -8.40 -6.39
C ALA A 180 0.80 -7.08 -6.20
N ASP A 181 -0.41 -6.94 -6.78
CA ASP A 181 -1.17 -5.69 -6.70
C ASP A 181 -1.69 -5.40 -5.31
N VAL A 182 -2.18 -6.42 -4.61
CA VAL A 182 -2.67 -6.26 -3.23
C VAL A 182 -1.52 -5.90 -2.32
N ASN A 183 -0.38 -6.58 -2.44
CA ASN A 183 0.82 -6.27 -1.66
C ASN A 183 1.30 -4.84 -1.93
N SER A 184 1.37 -4.40 -3.19
CA SER A 184 1.77 -3.03 -3.53
C SER A 184 0.78 -1.99 -3.00
N TYR A 185 -0.53 -2.28 -3.05
CA TYR A 185 -1.57 -1.41 -2.51
C TYR A 185 -1.48 -1.31 -0.98
N GLU A 186 -1.38 -2.44 -0.28
CA GLU A 186 -1.24 -2.48 1.19
C GLU A 186 0.03 -1.78 1.65
N GLN A 187 1.16 -1.98 0.94
CA GLN A 187 2.40 -1.26 1.22
C GLN A 187 2.23 0.25 1.06
N GLY A 188 1.44 0.71 0.08
CA GLY A 188 1.06 2.12 -0.06
C GLY A 188 0.20 2.65 1.09
N LEU A 189 -0.52 1.79 1.81
CA LEU A 189 -1.34 2.14 2.97
C LEU A 189 -0.60 2.07 4.32
N VAL A 190 0.49 1.31 4.43
CA VAL A 190 1.31 1.24 5.66
C VAL A 190 1.69 2.62 6.23
N PRO A 191 2.13 3.62 5.42
CA PRO A 191 2.35 4.97 5.93
C PRO A 191 1.09 5.61 6.55
N LEU A 192 -0.08 5.36 5.97
CA LEU A 192 -1.35 5.93 6.45
C LEU A 192 -1.80 5.28 7.76
N ASP A 193 -1.61 3.98 7.91
CA ASP A 193 -1.98 3.25 9.13
C ASP A 193 -1.11 3.70 10.32
N THR A 194 0.19 3.84 10.07
CA THR A 194 1.14 4.34 11.07
C THR A 194 0.88 5.82 11.42
N LEU A 195 0.54 6.67 10.45
CA LEU A 195 0.04 8.03 10.69
C LEU A 195 -1.22 8.05 11.56
N SER A 196 -2.20 7.22 11.20
CA SER A 196 -3.48 7.09 11.91
C SER A 196 -3.26 6.70 13.37
N THR A 197 -2.42 5.68 13.61
CA THR A 197 -2.08 5.22 14.96
C THR A 197 -1.36 6.29 15.78
N MET A 198 -0.37 6.97 15.20
CA MET A 198 0.32 8.08 15.87
C MET A 198 -0.62 9.24 16.20
N ALA A 199 -1.45 9.65 15.24
CA ALA A 199 -2.46 10.68 15.43
C ALA A 199 -3.45 10.29 16.55
N GLY A 200 -3.81 9.00 16.64
CA GLY A 200 -4.63 8.45 17.73
C GLY A 200 -3.99 8.64 19.11
N TYR A 201 -2.69 8.33 19.26
CA TYR A 201 -1.98 8.56 20.52
C TYR A 201 -1.91 10.05 20.88
N PHE A 202 -1.60 10.92 19.92
CA PHE A 202 -1.60 12.37 20.15
C PHE A 202 -2.97 12.88 20.59
N LEU A 203 -4.04 12.41 19.95
CA LEU A 203 -5.42 12.77 20.30
C LEU A 203 -5.72 12.43 21.76
N ILE A 204 -5.38 11.20 22.20
CA ILE A 204 -5.61 10.76 23.59
C ILE A 204 -4.88 11.68 24.58
N VAL A 205 -3.61 12.00 24.31
CA VAL A 205 -2.79 12.86 25.18
C VAL A 205 -3.35 14.28 25.25
N ILE A 206 -3.71 14.88 24.11
CA ILE A 206 -4.25 16.24 24.04
C ILE A 206 -5.61 16.32 24.74
N VAL A 207 -6.49 15.33 24.53
CA VAL A 207 -7.79 15.27 25.21
C VAL A 207 -7.59 15.15 26.72
N ALA A 208 -6.66 14.31 27.20
CA ALA A 208 -6.39 14.18 28.63
C ALA A 208 -5.94 15.49 29.27
N ILE A 209 -5.00 16.21 28.63
CA ILE A 209 -4.53 17.52 29.08
C ILE A 209 -5.67 18.56 29.04
N GLY A 210 -6.45 18.55 27.95
CA GLY A 210 -7.59 19.45 27.78
C GLY A 210 -8.64 19.28 28.88
N VAL A 211 -8.99 18.03 29.23
CA VAL A 211 -9.90 17.74 30.34
C VAL A 211 -9.35 18.24 31.68
N LEU A 212 -8.06 18.04 31.94
CA LEU A 212 -7.43 18.53 33.18
C LEU A 212 -7.51 20.05 33.29
N ILE A 213 -7.17 20.78 32.22
CA ILE A 213 -7.26 22.25 32.18
C ILE A 213 -8.71 22.71 32.36
N LEU A 214 -9.66 22.07 31.66
CA LEU A 214 -11.09 22.39 31.73
C LEU A 214 -11.61 22.25 33.17
N VAL A 215 -11.29 21.15 33.86
CA VAL A 215 -11.66 20.96 35.27
C VAL A 215 -11.07 22.05 36.17
N VAL A 216 -9.79 22.38 36.00
CA VAL A 216 -9.12 23.42 36.79
C VAL A 216 -9.78 24.79 36.59
N LEU A 217 -10.06 25.19 35.34
CA LEU A 217 -10.72 26.45 35.02
C LEU A 217 -12.14 26.51 35.57
N ASN A 218 -12.91 25.42 35.46
CA ASN A 218 -14.26 25.35 36.04
C ASN A 218 -14.24 25.50 37.56
N VAL A 219 -13.29 24.86 38.26
CA VAL A 219 -13.13 25.01 39.70
C VAL A 219 -12.78 26.45 40.09
N PHE A 220 -11.91 27.13 39.33
CA PHE A 220 -11.59 28.54 39.57
C PHE A 220 -12.77 29.47 39.34
N SER A 221 -13.47 29.35 38.20
CA SER A 221 -14.65 30.16 37.88
C SER A 221 -15.74 30.05 38.96
N ILE A 222 -15.94 28.84 39.48
CA ILE A 222 -16.88 28.60 40.57
C ILE A 222 -16.44 29.22 41.90
N ARG A 223 -15.12 29.27 42.19
CA ARG A 223 -14.60 29.89 43.41
C ARG A 223 -14.89 31.39 43.46
N GLU A 224 -14.75 32.07 42.33
CA GLU A 224 -15.03 33.52 42.21
C GLU A 224 -16.50 33.84 42.48
N ARG A 225 -17.42 32.92 42.12
CA ARG A 225 -18.87 33.10 42.28
C ARG A 225 -19.46 32.46 43.53
N LYS A 226 -18.63 31.99 44.47
CA LYS A 226 -19.09 31.41 45.75
C LYS A 226 -20.01 32.34 46.54
N TYR A 227 -19.72 33.64 46.50
CA TYR A 227 -20.50 34.65 47.20
C TYR A 227 -21.94 34.72 46.65
N GLU A 228 -22.10 34.75 45.32
CA GLU A 228 -23.41 34.77 44.66
C GLU A 228 -24.22 33.52 44.99
N ILE A 229 -23.58 32.35 45.02
CA ILE A 229 -24.22 31.09 45.39
C ILE A 229 -24.70 31.14 46.85
N GLY A 230 -23.91 31.72 47.75
CA GLY A 230 -24.28 31.96 49.15
C GLY A 230 -25.49 32.89 49.29
N VAL A 231 -25.53 33.99 48.54
CA VAL A 231 -26.66 34.94 48.53
C VAL A 231 -27.93 34.29 47.97
N LEU A 232 -27.85 33.61 46.83
CA LEU A 232 -29.00 32.95 46.18
C LEU A 232 -29.61 31.85 47.06
N THR A 233 -28.78 31.09 47.76
CA THR A 233 -29.25 30.07 48.70
C THR A 233 -29.81 30.67 50.00
N ALA A 234 -29.28 31.79 50.48
CA ALA A 234 -29.82 32.54 51.63
C ALA A 234 -31.21 33.15 51.36
N ILE A 235 -31.49 33.52 50.10
CA ILE A 235 -32.81 33.99 49.64
C ILE A 235 -33.82 32.82 49.53
N GLY A 236 -33.38 31.57 49.75
CA GLY A 236 -34.24 30.38 49.77
C GLY A 236 -34.29 29.60 48.46
N MET A 237 -33.40 29.89 47.50
CA MET A 237 -33.32 29.12 46.27
C MET A 237 -32.76 27.71 46.54
N LYS A 238 -33.42 26.67 46.00
CA LYS A 238 -32.95 25.28 46.09
C LYS A 238 -31.57 25.16 45.43
N LYS A 239 -30.61 24.49 46.10
CA LYS A 239 -29.24 24.28 45.60
C LYS A 239 -29.19 23.65 44.20
N SER A 240 -30.15 22.78 43.85
CA SER A 240 -30.25 22.19 42.51
C SER A 240 -30.60 23.19 41.41
N LYS A 241 -31.39 24.23 41.69
CA LYS A 241 -31.67 25.30 40.72
C LYS A 241 -30.44 26.13 40.43
N VAL A 242 -29.66 26.46 41.47
CA VAL A 242 -28.39 27.17 41.32
C VAL A 242 -27.42 26.34 40.47
N ALA A 243 -27.28 25.04 40.76
CA ALA A 243 -26.47 24.12 39.97
C ALA A 243 -26.86 24.09 38.49
N PHE A 244 -28.16 24.06 38.18
CA PHE A 244 -28.65 24.01 36.79
C PHE A 244 -28.31 25.27 35.99
N ILE A 245 -28.38 26.45 36.60
CA ILE A 245 -28.00 27.72 35.96
C ILE A 245 -26.52 27.69 35.57
N PHE A 246 -25.65 27.28 36.49
CA PHE A 246 -24.21 27.15 36.23
C PHE A 246 -23.88 26.12 35.15
N ILE A 247 -24.53 24.95 35.17
CA ILE A 247 -24.35 23.93 34.13
C ILE A 247 -24.79 24.49 32.76
N THR A 248 -25.90 25.22 32.70
CA THR A 248 -26.41 25.80 31.45
C THR A 248 -25.46 26.87 30.90
N GLU A 249 -24.88 27.71 31.76
CA GLU A 249 -23.90 28.72 31.35
C GLU A 249 -22.64 28.07 30.75
N ILE A 250 -22.08 27.07 31.42
CA ILE A 250 -20.91 26.33 30.92
C ILE A 250 -21.24 25.64 29.59
N LEU A 251 -22.45 25.09 29.45
CA LEU A 251 -22.89 24.41 28.24
C LEU A 251 -23.00 25.38 27.05
N ILE A 252 -23.55 26.58 27.25
CA ILE A 252 -23.62 27.61 26.19
C ILE A 252 -22.21 28.02 25.73
N VAL A 253 -21.30 28.26 26.68
CA VAL A 253 -19.90 28.62 26.36
C VAL A 253 -19.20 27.47 25.62
N THR A 254 -19.45 26.23 26.04
CA THR A 254 -18.88 25.03 25.39
C THR A 254 -19.36 24.90 23.95
N ILE A 255 -20.67 25.07 23.68
CA ILE A 255 -21.20 24.99 22.32
C ILE A 255 -20.57 26.07 21.43
N ALA A 256 -20.49 27.31 21.91
CA ALA A 256 -19.84 28.39 21.16
C ALA A 256 -18.36 28.10 20.87
N ALA A 257 -17.63 27.58 21.86
CA ALA A 257 -16.23 27.21 21.71
C ALA A 257 -16.04 26.03 20.73
N VAL A 258 -16.91 25.02 20.74
CA VAL A 258 -16.86 23.89 19.80
C VAL A 258 -17.09 24.35 18.37
N ILE A 259 -18.03 25.27 18.12
CA ILE A 259 -18.29 25.81 16.78
C ILE A 259 -17.04 26.52 16.25
N ILE A 260 -16.44 27.39 17.06
CA ILE A 260 -15.23 28.13 16.68
C ILE A 260 -14.05 27.18 16.49
N GLY A 261 -13.83 26.28 17.44
CA GLY A 261 -12.73 25.31 17.43
C GLY A 261 -12.81 24.34 16.26
N SER A 262 -14.02 23.89 15.89
CA SER A 262 -14.23 23.03 14.72
C SER A 262 -13.93 23.77 13.43
N GLY A 263 -14.33 25.04 13.30
CA GLY A 263 -14.03 25.86 12.14
C GLY A 263 -12.53 26.08 11.95
N VAL A 264 -11.82 26.44 13.03
CA VAL A 264 -10.36 26.61 13.00
C VAL A 264 -9.66 25.27 12.75
N GLY A 265 -10.10 24.20 13.42
CA GLY A 265 -9.56 22.85 13.27
C GLY A 265 -9.68 22.34 11.83
N ALA A 266 -10.83 22.55 11.19
CA ALA A 266 -11.04 22.18 9.79
C ALA A 266 -10.05 22.90 8.86
N ALA A 267 -9.85 24.20 9.05
CA ALA A 267 -8.92 24.98 8.23
C ALA A 267 -7.44 24.57 8.41
N VAL A 268 -7.03 24.21 9.63
CA VAL A 268 -5.64 23.84 9.95
C VAL A 268 -5.36 22.35 9.71
N SER A 269 -6.38 21.50 9.69
CA SER A 269 -6.21 20.04 9.56
C SER A 269 -5.52 19.60 8.27
N VAL A 270 -5.89 20.20 7.13
CA VAL A 270 -5.34 19.85 5.80
C VAL A 270 -3.83 20.13 5.71
N PRO A 271 -3.33 21.35 5.99
CA PRO A 271 -1.89 21.61 5.88
C PRO A 271 -1.06 20.80 6.89
N VAL A 272 -1.59 20.56 8.09
CA VAL A 272 -0.91 19.73 9.09
C VAL A 272 -0.86 18.26 8.65
N GLY A 273 -1.97 17.73 8.12
CA GLY A 273 -2.04 16.37 7.60
C GLY A 273 -1.05 16.15 6.45
N ASN A 274 -1.01 17.07 5.49
CA ASN A 274 -0.08 17.00 4.36
C ASN A 274 1.39 17.11 4.82
N ALA A 275 1.70 17.98 5.79
CA ALA A 275 3.05 18.10 6.34
C ALA A 275 3.51 16.83 7.08
N LEU A 276 2.62 16.16 7.82
CA LEU A 276 2.94 14.89 8.48
C LEU A 276 3.15 13.78 7.47
N LEU A 277 2.32 13.72 6.42
CA LEU A 277 2.43 12.75 5.34
C LEU A 277 3.76 12.89 4.58
N GLU A 278 4.15 14.11 4.23
CA GLU A 278 5.43 14.39 3.58
C GLU A 278 6.63 13.96 4.44
N ASN A 279 6.62 14.26 5.74
CA ASN A 279 7.68 13.83 6.65
C ASN A 279 7.77 12.30 6.76
N GLN A 280 6.63 11.62 6.66
CA GLN A 280 6.59 10.17 6.77
C GLN A 280 7.05 9.45 5.51
N ILE A 281 6.65 9.95 4.33
CA ILE A 281 7.16 9.46 3.04
C ILE A 281 8.68 9.61 3.00
N THR A 282 9.19 10.78 3.37
CA THR A 282 10.64 11.06 3.43
C THR A 282 11.37 10.09 4.39
N SER A 283 10.75 9.79 5.54
CA SER A 283 11.34 8.89 6.54
C SER A 283 11.37 7.43 6.08
N GLN A 284 10.38 6.99 5.28
CA GLN A 284 10.38 5.65 4.70
C GLN A 284 11.42 5.50 3.58
N GLU A 285 11.51 6.47 2.66
CA GLU A 285 12.54 6.49 1.62
C GLU A 285 13.95 6.44 2.24
N GLN A 286 14.17 7.20 3.32
CA GLN A 286 15.45 7.22 4.01
C GLN A 286 15.73 5.92 4.79
N THR A 287 14.70 5.22 5.28
CA THR A 287 14.88 3.91 5.95
C THR A 287 15.22 2.82 4.93
N ALA A 288 14.57 2.81 3.76
CA ALA A 288 14.91 1.92 2.66
C ALA A 288 16.36 2.13 2.18
N TYR A 289 16.77 3.40 2.07
CA TYR A 289 18.16 3.79 1.74
C TYR A 289 19.17 3.30 2.78
N ASN A 290 18.89 3.54 4.07
CA ASN A 290 19.78 3.13 5.16
C ASN A 290 19.88 1.59 5.27
N GLN A 291 18.81 0.86 4.96
CA GLN A 291 18.80 -0.59 4.96
C GLN A 291 19.70 -1.15 3.84
N GLN A 292 19.65 -0.58 2.64
CA GLN A 292 20.53 -0.96 1.53
C GLN A 292 22.01 -0.74 1.85
N GLN A 293 22.35 0.40 2.48
CA GLN A 293 23.73 0.67 2.93
C GLN A 293 24.18 -0.25 4.07
N ALA A 294 23.29 -0.58 5.01
CA ALA A 294 23.60 -1.45 6.14
C ALA A 294 23.96 -2.90 5.72
N PHE A 295 23.48 -3.35 4.55
CA PHE A 295 23.83 -4.65 3.97
C PHE A 295 25.03 -4.59 3.01
N GLY A 296 25.76 -3.47 2.95
CA GLY A 296 26.99 -3.36 2.16
C GLY A 296 26.78 -3.46 0.64
N ARG A 297 25.56 -3.20 0.15
CA ARG A 297 25.31 -3.05 -1.29
C ARG A 297 25.74 -1.64 -1.69
N GLU A 298 26.91 -1.54 -2.28
CA GLU A 298 27.46 -0.28 -2.79
C GLU A 298 26.56 0.25 -3.91
N MET A 299 26.20 1.54 -3.85
CA MET A 299 25.50 2.19 -4.96
C MET A 299 26.39 2.18 -6.22
N PRO A 300 25.82 2.04 -7.43
CA PRO A 300 26.58 2.28 -8.64
C PRO A 300 27.04 3.74 -8.65
N SER A 301 28.32 3.99 -8.41
CA SER A 301 28.94 5.29 -8.66
C SER A 301 29.14 5.46 -10.16
N PHE A 302 28.34 6.32 -10.78
CA PHE A 302 28.65 6.84 -12.11
C PHE A 302 29.48 8.12 -11.96
N ASP A 303 30.69 8.09 -12.52
CA ASP A 303 31.59 9.24 -12.68
C ASP A 303 32.04 9.98 -11.39
N GLY A 304 32.32 9.24 -10.32
CA GLY A 304 32.99 9.79 -9.13
C GLY A 304 32.17 10.79 -8.30
N THR A 305 30.88 10.94 -8.62
CA THR A 305 29.92 11.65 -7.77
C THR A 305 29.14 10.62 -6.96
N ILE A 306 29.06 10.85 -5.64
CA ILE A 306 28.18 10.07 -4.77
C ILE A 306 26.77 10.47 -5.20
N ALA A 307 25.96 9.53 -5.71
CA ALA A 307 24.57 9.79 -6.01
C ALA A 307 23.91 10.34 -4.74
N GLU A 308 23.35 11.56 -4.83
CA GLU A 308 22.53 12.12 -3.76
C GLU A 308 21.35 11.18 -3.49
N PRO A 309 20.83 11.14 -2.24
CA PRO A 309 19.65 10.33 -1.94
C PRO A 309 18.54 10.65 -2.96
N PRO A 310 17.76 9.66 -3.42
CA PRO A 310 16.76 9.89 -4.45
C PRO A 310 15.80 10.97 -3.98
N GLN A 311 15.81 12.13 -4.66
CA GLN A 311 14.75 13.10 -4.53
C GLN A 311 13.54 12.53 -5.26
N LYS A 312 12.45 12.30 -4.51
CA LYS A 312 11.09 11.94 -4.95
C LYS A 312 11.09 11.08 -6.22
N ALA A 313 11.06 9.76 -6.04
CA ALA A 313 10.76 8.84 -7.13
C ALA A 313 9.31 9.04 -7.59
N GLU A 314 9.10 10.01 -8.48
CA GLU A 314 7.87 10.21 -9.22
C GLU A 314 7.91 9.24 -10.42
N GLY A 315 7.65 7.95 -10.17
CA GLY A 315 7.76 6.90 -11.18
C GLY A 315 6.94 5.65 -10.85
N ASN A 316 5.77 5.56 -11.50
CA ASN A 316 4.88 4.42 -11.71
C ASN A 316 4.84 3.29 -10.66
N GLY A 317 3.81 3.35 -9.82
CA GLY A 317 3.37 2.25 -8.97
C GLY A 317 2.42 2.74 -7.89
N ILE A 318 1.14 2.92 -8.25
CA ILE A 318 0.04 3.40 -7.40
C ILE A 318 0.33 4.80 -6.82
N SER A 319 -0.42 5.81 -7.27
CA SER A 319 -0.37 7.16 -6.73
C SER A 319 -0.46 7.10 -5.20
N ALA A 320 0.69 7.22 -4.51
CA ALA A 320 0.73 7.46 -3.08
C ALA A 320 -0.19 8.65 -2.85
N VAL A 321 -1.13 8.54 -1.92
CA VAL A 321 -2.09 9.60 -1.63
C VAL A 321 -1.28 10.86 -1.34
N THR A 322 -1.20 11.78 -2.29
CA THR A 322 -0.29 12.94 -2.22
C THR A 322 -0.91 14.06 -1.41
N GLU A 323 -2.24 14.06 -1.28
CA GLU A 323 -2.97 15.11 -0.58
C GLU A 323 -4.20 14.55 0.15
N ILE A 324 -4.36 14.96 1.41
CA ILE A 324 -5.59 14.73 2.16
C ILE A 324 -6.60 15.80 1.75
N SER A 325 -7.57 15.43 0.90
CA SER A 325 -8.58 16.36 0.38
C SER A 325 -9.59 16.84 1.44
N ALA A 326 -9.90 16.00 2.43
CA ALA A 326 -10.78 16.35 3.54
C ALA A 326 -10.46 15.54 4.79
N ALA A 327 -10.12 16.22 5.89
CA ALA A 327 -9.87 15.59 7.18
C ALA A 327 -11.09 15.63 8.13
N VAL A 328 -12.20 16.26 7.72
CA VAL A 328 -13.36 16.51 8.59
C VAL A 328 -14.63 15.90 8.01
N ASP A 329 -15.01 14.75 8.55
CA ASP A 329 -16.31 14.12 8.33
C ASP A 329 -17.36 14.75 9.27
N GLY A 330 -18.57 15.01 8.74
CA GLY A 330 -19.70 15.50 9.53
C GLY A 330 -20.09 14.55 10.66
N GLU A 331 -19.96 13.23 10.47
CA GLU A 331 -20.22 12.24 11.51
C GLU A 331 -19.19 12.35 12.66
N ILE A 332 -17.92 12.58 12.32
CA ILE A 332 -16.84 12.78 13.30
C ILE A 332 -17.09 14.06 14.11
N LEU A 333 -17.53 15.15 13.46
CA LEU A 333 -17.88 16.40 14.16
C LEU A 333 -19.02 16.20 15.16
N VAL A 334 -20.05 15.43 14.80
CA VAL A 334 -21.17 15.13 15.71
C VAL A 334 -20.70 14.30 16.91
N LYS A 335 -19.86 13.28 16.69
CA LYS A 335 -19.26 12.47 17.76
C LYS A 335 -18.40 13.33 18.69
N LEU A 336 -17.56 14.20 18.13
CA LEU A 336 -16.70 15.11 18.88
C LEU A 336 -17.49 16.10 19.73
N LEU A 337 -18.54 16.70 19.15
CA LEU A 337 -19.46 17.57 19.88
C LEU A 337 -20.11 16.83 21.06
N GLY A 338 -20.56 15.59 20.84
CA GLY A 338 -21.11 14.74 21.89
C GLY A 338 -20.13 14.53 23.06
N ILE A 339 -18.88 14.19 22.76
CA ILE A 339 -17.82 14.01 23.76
C ILE A 339 -17.58 15.31 24.53
N CYS A 340 -17.47 16.45 23.84
CA CYS A 340 -17.26 17.75 24.48
C CYS A 340 -18.40 18.12 25.44
N VAL A 341 -19.65 17.87 25.05
CA VAL A 341 -20.82 18.14 25.91
C VAL A 341 -20.81 17.25 27.15
N VAL A 342 -20.52 15.95 27.00
CA VAL A 342 -20.42 15.02 28.13
C VAL A 342 -19.31 15.46 29.09
N LEU A 343 -18.14 15.84 28.57
CA LEU A 343 -17.02 16.31 29.38
C LEU A 343 -17.33 17.62 30.11
N ALA A 344 -18.00 18.57 29.45
CA ALA A 344 -18.41 19.83 30.07
C ALA A 344 -19.39 19.59 31.22
N ILE A 345 -20.37 18.69 31.04
CA ILE A 345 -21.33 18.32 32.09
C ILE A 345 -20.62 17.62 33.25
N ALA A 346 -19.73 16.66 32.97
CA ALA A 346 -18.98 15.94 33.99
C ALA A 346 -18.11 16.89 34.83
N SER A 347 -17.38 17.80 34.17
CA SER A 347 -16.55 18.81 34.82
C SER A 347 -17.39 19.80 35.65
N ALA A 348 -18.53 20.24 35.12
CA ALA A 348 -19.47 21.09 35.86
C ALA A 348 -20.03 20.36 37.09
N ALA A 349 -20.37 19.08 36.98
CA ALA A 349 -20.87 18.28 38.09
C ALA A 349 -19.84 18.12 39.22
N VAL A 350 -18.57 17.86 38.90
CA VAL A 350 -17.46 17.82 39.88
C VAL A 350 -17.33 19.15 40.62
N SER A 351 -17.39 20.24 39.87
CA SER A 351 -17.23 21.59 40.42
C SER A 351 -18.40 21.99 41.32
N VAL A 352 -19.64 21.71 40.90
CA VAL A 352 -20.87 21.93 41.70
C VAL A 352 -20.88 21.04 42.95
N GLY A 353 -20.51 19.77 42.84
CA GLY A 353 -20.42 18.85 43.98
C GLY A 353 -19.45 19.35 45.05
N THR A 354 -18.34 19.95 44.61
CA THR A 354 -17.36 20.58 45.50
C THR A 354 -17.96 21.78 46.25
N ILE A 355 -18.78 22.60 45.60
CA ILE A 355 -19.49 23.72 46.25
C ILE A 355 -20.56 23.24 47.22
N MET A 356 -21.36 22.24 46.85
CA MET A 356 -22.47 21.75 47.68
C MET A 356 -21.99 21.21 49.04
N ARG A 357 -20.75 20.75 49.11
CA ARG A 357 -20.06 20.34 50.36
C ARG A 357 -19.73 21.51 51.29
N TYR A 358 -19.61 22.75 50.80
CA TYR A 358 -19.40 23.92 51.66
C TYR A 358 -20.72 24.35 52.31
N GLN A 359 -20.71 24.50 53.63
CA GLN A 359 -21.87 25.00 54.38
C GLN A 359 -22.05 26.51 54.16
N PRO A 360 -23.27 26.99 53.85
CA PRO A 360 -23.52 28.40 53.51
C PRO A 360 -23.12 29.38 54.62
N LEU A 361 -23.13 28.94 55.89
CA LEU A 361 -22.73 29.77 57.03
C LEU A 361 -21.22 30.12 57.01
N ASN A 362 -20.35 29.20 56.60
CA ASN A 362 -18.90 29.44 56.52
C ASN A 362 -18.50 30.30 55.32
N ILE A 363 -19.34 30.35 54.27
CA ILE A 363 -19.12 31.21 53.10
C ILE A 363 -19.36 32.69 53.48
N LEU A 364 -20.28 32.95 54.42
CA LEU A 364 -20.60 34.28 54.91
C LEU A 364 -19.74 34.71 56.11
N ALA A 365 -19.16 33.76 56.86
CA ALA A 365 -18.38 34.02 58.08
C ALA A 365 -16.88 34.27 57.83
N ASN A 366 -16.29 33.75 56.76
CA ASN A 366 -14.93 34.11 56.34
C ASN A 366 -14.98 35.41 55.52
N ARG A 367 -15.15 36.52 56.23
CA ARG A 367 -14.94 37.86 55.68
C ARG A 367 -13.58 38.36 56.14
N ASP A 368 -12.57 38.11 55.32
CA ASP A 368 -11.34 38.91 55.23
C ASP A 368 -10.84 38.88 53.78
#